data_AF-A0A928X921-F1
#
_entry.id   AF-A0A928X921-F1
#
_cell.length_a   1.000
_cell.length_b   1.000
_cell.length_c   1.000
_cell.angle_alpha   90.00
_cell.angle_beta   90.00
_cell.angle_gamma   90.00
#
_symmetry.space_group_name_H-M   'P 1'
#
loop_
_entity.id
_entity.type
_entity.pdbx_description
1 polymer ?
#
loop_
_entity_poly.entity_id
_entity_poly.type
_entity_poly.pdbx_seq_one_letter_code
_entity_poly.pdbx_strand_id
1 'polypeptide(L)' 'MEIAGKKAENIKKSGADVVATACPGCIIQLKDGLHRAGIQTEVKHVVELL' A
#
# COMPACT_ATOMS: atom_id res chain seq x y z
N MET A 1 -15.96 -1.68 -0.95
CA MET A 1 -14.90 -0.70 -0.59
C MET A 1 -14.30 -0.90 0.81
N GLU A 2 -14.89 -1.70 1.69
CA GLU A 2 -14.42 -1.89 3.09
C GLU A 2 -12.98 -2.43 3.24
N ILE A 3 -12.59 -3.39 2.39
CA ILE A 3 -11.28 -4.06 2.50
C ILE A 3 -10.11 -3.11 2.19
N ALA A 4 -10.26 -2.20 1.22
CA ALA A 4 -9.21 -1.26 0.85
C ALA A 4 -8.94 -0.25 1.98
N GLY A 5 -9.99 0.28 2.61
CA GLY A 5 -9.87 1.19 3.75
C GLY A 5 -9.19 0.55 4.95
N LYS A 6 -9.59 -0.69 5.31
CA LYS A 6 -8.95 -1.46 6.39
C LYS A 6 -7.45 -1.67 6.16
N LYS A 7 -7.04 -1.98 4.92
CA LYS A 7 -5.62 -2.13 4.57
C LYS A 7 -4.86 -0.81 4.72
N ALA A 8 -5.43 0.29 4.23
CA ALA A 8 -4.82 1.62 4.32
C ALA A 8 -4.61 2.05 5.78
N GLU A 9 -5.61 1.85 6.66
CA GLU A 9 -5.46 2.13 8.09
C GLU A 9 -4.38 1.27 8.76
N ASN A 10 -4.32 -0.02 8.43
CA ASN A 10 -3.30 -0.91 8.99
C ASN A 10 -1.89 -0.50 8.56
N ILE A 11 -1.72 -0.11 7.29
CA ILE A 11 -0.44 0.42 6.77
C ILE A 11 -0.05 1.72 7.49
N LYS A 12 -1.01 2.62 7.72
CA LYS A 12 -0.76 3.85 8.49
C LYS A 12 -0.33 3.53 9.93
N LYS A 13 -1.02 2.60 10.59
CA LYS A 13 -0.74 2.19 11.97
C LYS A 13 0.60 1.48 12.11
N SER A 14 1.08 0.80 11.07
CA SER A 14 2.39 0.14 11.10
C SER A 14 3.55 1.13 11.05
N GLY A 15 3.32 2.38 10.64
CA GLY A 15 4.37 3.39 10.46
C GLY A 15 5.40 3.00 9.41
N ALA A 16 5.01 2.18 8.43
CA ALA A 16 5.94 1.70 7.41
C ALA A 16 6.15 2.76 6.32
N ASP A 17 7.41 3.00 5.96
CA ASP A 17 7.77 3.88 4.85
C ASP A 17 7.47 3.22 3.49
N VAL A 18 7.59 1.89 3.42
CA VAL A 18 7.41 1.10 2.19
C VAL A 18 6.57 -0.15 2.48
N VAL A 19 5.61 -0.42 1.58
CA VAL A 19 4.87 -1.68 1.50
C VAL A 19 5.28 -2.41 0.22
N ALA A 20 5.82 -3.62 0.38
CA ALA A 20 6.25 -4.45 -0.73
C ALA A 20 5.20 -5.51 -1.10
N THR A 21 5.02 -5.81 -2.38
CA THR A 21 4.17 -6.91 -2.85
C THR A 21 4.69 -7.52 -4.15
N ALA A 22 4.42 -8.80 -4.39
CA ALA A 22 4.77 -9.48 -5.64
C ALA A 22 3.60 -9.50 -6.66
N CYS A 23 2.48 -8.84 -6.34
CA CYS A 23 1.28 -8.85 -7.16
C CYS A 23 1.07 -7.47 -7.82
N PRO A 24 1.17 -7.36 -9.16
CA PRO A 24 0.96 -6.09 -9.87
C PRO A 24 -0.42 -5.47 -9.60
N GLY A 25 -1.47 -6.30 -9.51
CA GLY A 25 -2.81 -5.82 -9.18
C GLY A 25 -2.90 -5.24 -7.77
N CYS A 26 -2.16 -5.82 -6.81
CA CYS A 26 -2.08 -5.26 -5.46
C CYS A 26 -1.35 -3.92 -5.44
N ILE A 27 -0.32 -3.73 -6.26
CA ILE A 27 0.36 -2.43 -6.36
C ILE A 27 -0.64 -1.34 -6.74
N ILE A 28 -1.42 -1.56 -7.80
CA ILE A 28 -2.39 -0.58 -8.29
C ILE A 28 -3.45 -0.29 -7.22
N GLN A 29 -4.03 -1.33 -6.61
CA GLN A 29 -5.08 -1.18 -5.60
C GLN A 29 -4.58 -0.52 -4.31
N LEU A 30 -3.36 -0.84 -3.86
CA LEU A 30 -2.78 -0.24 -2.67
C LEU A 30 -2.41 1.22 -2.92
N LYS A 31 -1.80 1.54 -4.08
CA LYS A 31 -1.49 2.93 -4.45
C LYS A 31 -2.76 3.79 -4.50
N ASP A 32 -3.81 3.33 -5.17
CA ASP A 32 -5.10 4.04 -5.23
C ASP A 32 -5.72 4.20 -3.83
N GLY A 33 -5.75 3.11 -3.03
CA GLY A 33 -6.31 3.14 -1.68
C GLY A 33 -5.58 4.09 -0.73
N LEU A 34 -4.24 4.08 -0.75
CA LEU A 34 -3.41 4.96 0.09
C LEU A 34 -3.53 6.42 -0.36
N HIS A 35 -3.55 6.67 -1.68
CA HIS A 35 -3.74 8.01 -2.23
C HIS A 35 -5.07 8.61 -1.81
N ARG A 36 -6.18 7.86 -1.93
CA ARG A 36 -7.51 8.29 -1.47
C ARG A 36 -7.58 8.55 0.04
N ALA A 37 -6.78 7.82 0.82
CA ALA A 37 -6.70 7.98 2.27
C ALA A 37 -5.72 9.08 2.71
N GLY A 38 -5.04 9.76 1.78
CA GLY A 38 -4.05 10.80 2.09
C GLY A 38 -2.81 10.27 2.82
N ILE A 39 -2.49 8.97 2.66
CA ILE A 39 -1.35 8.32 3.32
C ILE A 39 -0.16 8.32 2.38
N GLN A 40 0.98 8.81 2.88
CA GLN A 40 2.24 8.88 2.14
C GLN A 40 3.14 7.69 2.46
N THR A 41 2.74 6.49 2.01
CA THR A 41 3.56 5.27 2.08
C THR A 41 3.86 4.79 0.67
N GLU A 42 5.11 4.44 0.38
CA GLU A 42 5.49 3.92 -0.93
C GLU A 42 5.01 2.48 -1.12
N VAL A 43 4.53 2.15 -2.31
CA VAL A 43 4.20 0.77 -2.69
C VAL A 43 5.11 0.33 -3.82
N LYS A 44 5.90 -0.72 -3.57
CA LYS A 44 6.90 -1.26 -4.51
C LYS A 44 6.67 -2.73 -4.80
N HIS A 45 7.07 -3.17 -5.98
CA HIS A 45 7.23 -4.59 -6.26
C HIS A 45 8.42 -5.13 -5.45
N VAL A 46 8.33 -6.36 -4.95
CA VAL A 46 9.43 -6.96 -4.15
C VAL A 46 10.77 -6.98 -4.89
N VAL A 47 10.77 -7.06 -6.21
CA VAL A 47 12.01 -7.05 -7.04
C VAL A 47 12.68 -5.68 -7.12
N GLU A 48 11.97 -4.59 -6.84
CA GLU A 48 12.55 -3.25 -6.81
C GLU A 48 13.35 -3.00 -5.52
N LEU A 49 13.27 -3.93 -4.55
CA LEU A 49 13.92 -3.86 -3.24
C LEU A 49 15.10 -4.82 -3.11
N LEU A 50 15.39 -5.63 -4.14
CA LEU A 50 16.51 -6.58 -4.20
C LEU A 50 17.63 -5.97 -5.04
#